data_AF-W4GIX4-F1
#
_entry.id   AF-W4GIX4-F1
#
_cell.length_a   1.000
_cell.length_b   1.000
_cell.length_c   1.000
_cell.angle_alpha   90.00
_cell.angle_beta   90.00
_cell.angle_gamma   90.00
#
_symmetry.space_group_name_H-M   'P 1'
#
loop_
_entity.id
_entity.type
_entity.pdbx_description
1 polymer ?
#
loop_
_entity_poly.entity_id
_entity_poly.type
_entity_poly.pdbx_seq_one_letter_code
_entity_poly.pdbx_strand_id
1 'polypeptide(L)'
;MADGRENSKLLTYEAFEGGRKQTKDYHGMFDLKYFVAWFQRLLDEADSLGKFNAIIVLDNAKYHKGLPDNTPKVSWTKRKMAEACEAYGIEIDVKEFRSTLWAKLKTPIAANIVPVNVQLQGPRP
;
A
#
# COMPACT_ATOMS: atom_id res chain seq x y z
N MET A 1 -6.82 4.26 29.52
CA MET A 1 -7.23 5.66 29.74
C MET A 1 -7.17 6.33 28.38
N ALA A 2 -8.23 7.03 27.97
CA ALA A 2 -8.19 7.80 26.74
C ALA A 2 -7.59 9.16 27.08
N ASP A 3 -6.41 9.43 26.55
CA ASP A 3 -5.71 10.69 26.77
C ASP A 3 -6.59 11.82 26.20
N GLY A 4 -7.14 12.68 27.06
CA GLY A 4 -8.18 13.66 26.71
C GLY A 4 -7.75 14.74 25.70
N ARG A 5 -8.56 15.79 25.54
CA ARG A 5 -8.30 16.88 24.58
C ARG A 5 -6.92 17.51 24.77
N GLU A 6 -6.44 17.59 26.00
CA GLU A 6 -5.11 18.07 26.37
C GLU A 6 -3.94 17.24 25.82
N ASN A 7 -4.21 16.02 25.36
CA ASN A 7 -3.23 15.12 24.74
C ASN A 7 -3.43 14.97 23.22
N SER A 8 -4.33 15.76 22.63
CA SER A 8 -4.54 15.77 21.19
C SER A 8 -3.51 16.66 20.49
N LYS A 9 -2.86 16.14 19.44
CA LYS A 9 -1.91 16.89 18.62
C LYS A 9 -2.34 16.88 17.16
N LEU A 10 -2.35 18.06 16.54
CA LEU A 10 -2.46 18.16 15.08
C LEU A 10 -1.09 17.81 14.47
N LEU A 11 -1.04 16.74 13.68
CA LEU A 11 0.20 16.30 13.03
C LEU A 11 0.48 17.10 11.76
N THR A 12 -0.53 17.20 10.89
CA THR A 12 -0.46 17.93 9.63
C THR A 12 -1.85 18.40 9.24
N TYR A 13 -1.91 19.46 8.44
CA TYR A 13 -3.09 19.93 7.77
C TYR A 13 -2.73 20.25 6.32
N GLU A 14 -3.35 19.54 5.39
CA GLU A 14 -3.13 19.74 3.95
C GLU A 14 -4.50 19.83 3.27
N ALA A 15 -4.66 20.84 2.42
CA ALA A 15 -5.88 21.07 1.66
C ALA A 15 -5.64 20.77 0.18
N PHE A 16 -6.47 19.91 -0.39
CA PHE A 16 -6.40 19.54 -1.81
C PHE A 16 -7.34 20.43 -2.62
N GLU A 17 -6.78 21.34 -3.39
CA GLU A 17 -7.55 22.25 -4.24
C GLU A 17 -7.55 21.74 -5.69
N GLY A 18 -8.69 21.22 -6.15
CA GLY A 18 -8.85 20.83 -7.55
C GLY A 18 -8.74 22.05 -8.50
N GLY A 19 -8.42 21.81 -9.78
CA GLY A 19 -8.22 22.89 -10.75
C GLY A 19 -8.36 22.44 -12.20
N ARG A 20 -8.13 23.36 -13.16
CA ARG A 20 -8.26 23.06 -14.61
C ARG A 20 -7.37 21.90 -15.11
N LYS A 21 -6.26 21.61 -14.42
CA LYS A 21 -5.29 20.54 -14.76
C LYS A 21 -5.15 19.46 -13.68
N GLN A 22 -5.90 19.54 -12.58
CA GLN A 22 -5.87 18.58 -11.47
C GLN A 22 -7.21 17.86 -11.37
N THR A 23 -7.23 16.64 -10.85
CA THR A 23 -8.49 15.92 -10.62
C THR A 23 -9.35 16.73 -9.66
N LYS A 24 -10.60 16.97 -10.03
CA LYS A 24 -11.57 17.63 -9.14
C LYS A 24 -11.92 16.76 -7.91
N ASP A 25 -11.71 15.45 -8.05
CA ASP A 25 -11.88 14.48 -6.98
C ASP A 25 -10.60 14.39 -6.15
N TYR A 26 -10.73 14.55 -4.84
CA TYR A 26 -9.63 14.39 -3.89
C TYR A 26 -9.04 12.98 -3.94
N HIS A 27 -9.81 11.95 -4.31
CA HIS A 27 -9.28 10.60 -4.48
C HIS A 27 -8.22 10.48 -5.58
N GLY A 28 -8.18 11.42 -6.53
CA GLY A 28 -7.11 11.48 -7.53
C GLY A 28 -5.85 12.19 -7.05
N MET A 29 -5.95 12.98 -5.98
CA MET A 29 -4.83 13.71 -5.37
C MET A 29 -4.27 12.99 -4.13
N PHE A 30 -5.15 12.37 -3.34
CA PHE A 30 -4.85 11.50 -2.22
C PHE A 30 -4.68 10.06 -2.73
N ASP A 31 -3.58 9.82 -3.43
CA ASP A 31 -3.24 8.51 -3.97
C ASP A 31 -2.45 7.65 -2.96
N LEU A 32 -2.12 6.41 -3.36
CA LEU A 32 -1.31 5.50 -2.55
C LEU A 32 0.05 6.10 -2.16
N LYS A 33 0.70 6.81 -3.08
CA LYS A 33 2.04 7.36 -2.86
C LYS A 33 1.98 8.46 -1.82
N TYR A 34 1.02 9.35 -1.95
CA TYR A 34 0.75 10.39 -0.96
C TYR A 34 0.42 9.78 0.40
N PHE A 35 -0.50 8.80 0.43
CA PHE A 35 -0.88 8.12 1.67
C PHE A 35 0.32 7.47 2.38
N VAL A 36 1.17 6.73 1.66
CA VAL A 36 2.38 6.10 2.23
C VAL A 36 3.32 7.14 2.84
N ALA A 37 3.57 8.24 2.15
CA ALA A 37 4.43 9.30 2.65
C ALA A 37 3.82 10.01 3.88
N TRP A 38 2.51 10.23 3.88
CA TRP A 38 1.78 10.79 5.01
C TRP A 38 1.78 9.85 6.22
N PHE A 39 1.55 8.56 5.99
CA PHE A 39 1.49 7.54 7.03
C PHE A 39 2.86 7.33 7.69
N GLN A 40 3.96 7.39 6.93
CA GLN A 40 5.31 7.37 7.51
C GLN A 40 5.52 8.53 8.49
N ARG A 41 5.12 9.76 8.11
CA ARG A 41 5.22 10.94 9.01
C ARG A 41 4.40 10.74 10.29
N LEU A 42 3.23 10.11 10.20
CA LEU A 42 2.41 9.76 11.35
C LEU A 42 3.14 8.78 12.29
N LEU A 43 3.79 7.75 11.74
CA LEU A 43 4.55 6.77 12.54
C LEU A 43 5.77 7.41 13.21
N ASP A 44 6.56 8.16 12.46
CA ASP A 44 7.76 8.84 12.98
C ASP A 44 7.41 9.79 14.14
N GLU A 45 6.26 10.47 14.06
CA GLU A 45 5.79 11.37 15.11
C GLU A 45 5.18 10.63 16.30
N ALA A 46 4.51 9.49 16.09
CA ALA A 46 4.09 8.63 17.19
C ALA A 46 5.31 8.15 18.00
N ASP A 47 6.39 7.78 17.31
CA ASP A 47 7.65 7.39 17.94
C ASP A 47 8.33 8.54 18.68
N SER A 48 8.35 9.75 18.09
CA SER A 48 8.92 10.95 18.72
C SER A 48 8.21 11.31 20.03
N LEU A 49 6.91 10.99 20.12
CA LEU A 49 6.07 11.15 21.30
C LEU A 49 6.12 9.96 22.27
N GLY A 50 6.92 8.93 21.98
CA GLY A 50 7.02 7.72 22.80
C GLY A 50 5.74 6.87 22.84
N LYS A 51 4.90 6.97 21.81
CA LYS A 51 3.64 6.22 21.70
C LYS A 51 3.89 4.90 20.97
N PHE A 52 4.02 3.83 21.74
CA PHE A 52 4.23 2.46 21.24
C PHE A 52 3.02 1.57 21.53
N ASN A 53 2.94 0.41 20.88
CA ASN A 53 1.84 -0.57 21.04
C ASN A 53 0.44 0.05 20.81
N ALA A 54 0.35 0.98 19.88
CA ALA A 54 -0.89 1.67 19.52
C ALA A 54 -1.64 0.94 18.38
N ILE A 55 -2.96 1.06 18.37
CA ILE A 55 -3.80 0.61 17.25
C ILE A 55 -4.22 1.85 16.46
N ILE A 56 -3.83 1.90 15.18
CA ILE A 56 -4.27 2.95 14.26
C ILE A 56 -5.51 2.44 13.52
N VAL A 57 -6.66 3.07 13.77
CA VAL A 57 -7.92 2.75 13.10
C VAL A 57 -8.14 3.73 11.96
N LEU A 58 -8.25 3.21 10.74
CA LEU A 58 -8.54 3.99 9.53
C LEU A 58 -9.84 3.51 8.90
N ASP A 59 -10.45 4.34 8.06
CA ASP A 59 -11.59 3.95 7.25
C ASP A 59 -11.21 2.94 6.15
N ASN A 60 -12.19 2.33 5.49
CA ASN A 60 -11.96 1.35 4.43
C ASN A 60 -11.77 2.05 3.07
N ALA A 61 -10.60 2.65 2.85
CA ALA A 61 -10.26 3.30 1.60
C ALA A 61 -9.39 2.42 0.68
N LYS A 62 -9.49 2.61 -0.65
CA LYS A 62 -8.74 1.83 -1.65
C LYS A 62 -7.23 1.98 -1.51
N TYR A 63 -6.75 3.19 -1.23
CA TYR A 63 -5.32 3.49 -1.09
C TYR A 63 -4.69 2.84 0.17
N HIS A 64 -5.48 2.34 1.14
CA HIS A 64 -4.96 1.55 2.26
C HIS A 64 -4.54 0.12 1.86
N LYS A 65 -4.92 -0.33 0.66
CA LYS A 65 -4.69 -1.70 0.17
C LYS A 65 -3.69 -1.74 -0.99
N GLY A 66 -2.94 -0.67 -1.19
CA GLY A 66 -1.95 -0.59 -2.26
C GLY A 66 -0.84 -1.60 -2.06
N LEU A 67 -0.64 -2.45 -3.06
CA LEU A 67 0.43 -3.44 -3.07
C LEU A 67 1.74 -2.80 -3.57
N PRO A 68 2.91 -3.33 -3.17
CA PRO A 68 4.21 -2.89 -3.67
C PRO A 68 4.29 -2.84 -5.20
N ASP A 69 5.07 -1.91 -5.76
CA ASP A 69 5.13 -1.69 -7.22
C ASP A 69 5.63 -2.89 -8.03
N ASN A 70 6.46 -3.73 -7.41
CA ASN A 70 6.96 -4.99 -7.96
C ASN A 70 5.93 -6.13 -7.90
N THR A 71 4.73 -5.90 -7.35
CA THR A 71 3.65 -6.88 -7.35
C THR A 71 3.19 -7.15 -8.78
N PRO A 72 3.08 -8.42 -9.22
CA PRO A 72 2.62 -8.71 -10.57
C PRO A 72 1.23 -8.16 -10.84
N LYS A 73 1.05 -7.54 -12.01
CA LYS A 73 -0.20 -6.88 -12.41
C LYS A 73 -0.79 -7.58 -13.63
N VAL A 74 -2.12 -7.60 -13.73
CA VAL A 74 -2.82 -8.14 -14.91
C VAL A 74 -2.46 -7.43 -16.22
N SER A 75 -1.85 -6.25 -16.18
CA SER A 75 -1.36 -5.51 -17.35
C SER A 75 0.04 -5.94 -17.81
N TRP A 76 0.76 -6.77 -17.04
CA TRP A 76 2.11 -7.19 -17.39
C TRP A 76 2.17 -8.08 -18.64
N THR A 77 3.31 -8.04 -19.31
CA THR A 77 3.61 -8.89 -20.46
C THR A 77 3.75 -10.35 -20.03
N LYS A 78 3.55 -11.30 -20.97
CA LYS A 78 3.74 -12.75 -20.71
C LYS A 78 5.11 -13.03 -20.10
N ARG A 79 6.17 -12.41 -20.64
CA ARG A 79 7.54 -12.56 -20.13
C ARG A 79 7.66 -12.14 -18.66
N LYS A 80 7.19 -10.95 -18.29
CA LYS A 80 7.22 -10.49 -16.90
C LYS A 80 6.39 -11.36 -15.96
N MET A 81 5.28 -11.93 -16.43
CA MET A 81 4.50 -12.87 -15.63
C MET A 81 5.22 -14.20 -15.43
N ALA A 82 5.92 -14.71 -16.45
CA ALA A 82 6.75 -15.92 -16.33
C ALA A 82 7.89 -15.71 -15.32
N GLU A 83 8.62 -14.60 -15.43
CA GLU A 83 9.66 -14.22 -14.45
C GLU A 83 9.11 -14.13 -13.02
N ALA A 84 7.91 -13.58 -12.84
CA ALA A 84 7.25 -13.53 -11.53
C ALA A 84 6.83 -14.92 -11.02
N CYS A 85 6.33 -15.79 -11.90
CA CYS A 85 5.99 -17.16 -11.54
C CYS A 85 7.24 -17.91 -11.04
N GLU A 86 8.36 -17.81 -11.77
CA GLU A 86 9.64 -18.40 -11.37
C GLU A 86 10.12 -17.86 -10.01
N ALA A 87 10.05 -16.54 -9.80
CA ALA A 87 10.42 -15.91 -8.54
C ALA A 87 9.57 -16.37 -7.35
N TYR A 88 8.31 -16.75 -7.60
CA TYR A 88 7.41 -17.34 -6.60
C TYR A 88 7.47 -18.89 -6.54
N GLY A 89 8.37 -19.53 -7.29
CA GLY A 89 8.48 -20.99 -7.33
C GLY A 89 7.29 -21.70 -7.98
N ILE A 90 6.54 -21.00 -8.84
CA ILE A 90 5.39 -21.53 -9.56
C ILE A 90 5.87 -22.19 -10.85
N GLU A 91 5.57 -23.47 -11.02
CA GLU A 91 5.89 -24.20 -12.26
C GLU A 91 5.16 -23.61 -13.47
N ILE A 92 5.90 -23.37 -14.54
CA ILE A 92 5.40 -22.81 -15.81
C ILE A 92 5.67 -23.77 -16.97
N ASP A 93 4.72 -23.85 -17.90
CA ASP A 93 4.93 -24.45 -19.22
C ASP A 93 5.06 -23.32 -20.26
N VAL A 94 6.03 -23.44 -21.17
CA VAL A 94 6.31 -22.49 -22.26
C VAL A 94 5.06 -22.21 -23.12
N LYS A 95 4.17 -23.20 -23.26
CA LYS A 95 2.91 -23.11 -24.01
C LYS A 95 1.80 -22.36 -23.27
N GLU A 96 1.97 -22.07 -21.99
CA GLU A 96 0.92 -21.39 -21.22
C GLU A 96 0.64 -19.98 -21.74
N PHE A 97 -0.63 -19.63 -21.79
CA PHE A 97 -1.06 -18.29 -22.15
C PHE A 97 -0.89 -17.34 -20.98
N ARG A 98 -0.80 -16.04 -21.31
CA ARG A 98 -0.70 -14.95 -20.31
C ARG A 98 -1.82 -15.00 -19.26
N SER A 99 -3.03 -15.36 -19.68
CA SER A 99 -4.19 -15.52 -18.79
C SER A 99 -4.01 -16.66 -17.77
N THR A 100 -3.40 -17.77 -18.19
CA THR A 100 -3.09 -18.91 -17.30
C THR A 100 -2.02 -18.55 -16.28
N LEU A 101 -0.95 -17.88 -16.71
CA LEU A 101 0.08 -17.37 -15.80
C LEU A 101 -0.51 -16.39 -14.78
N TRP A 102 -1.38 -15.47 -15.21
CA TRP A 102 -2.09 -14.58 -14.30
C TRP A 102 -2.99 -15.32 -13.31
N ALA A 103 -3.66 -16.40 -13.74
CA ALA A 103 -4.48 -17.22 -12.86
C ALA A 103 -3.65 -17.86 -11.74
N LYS A 104 -2.47 -18.38 -12.07
CA LYS A 104 -1.53 -18.95 -11.10
C LYS A 104 -0.99 -17.91 -10.13
N LEU A 105 -0.71 -16.69 -10.58
CA LEU A 105 -0.17 -15.60 -9.75
C LEU A 105 -1.18 -15.02 -8.75
N LYS A 106 -2.49 -15.09 -9.02
CA LYS A 106 -3.52 -14.48 -8.15
C LYS A 106 -3.49 -15.03 -6.72
N THR A 107 -3.37 -16.34 -6.56
CA THR A 107 -3.42 -16.97 -5.23
C THR A 107 -2.18 -16.63 -4.39
N PRO A 108 -0.94 -16.77 -4.89
CA PRO A 108 0.26 -16.35 -4.16
C PRO A 108 0.29 -14.86 -3.84
N ILE A 109 -0.18 -13.99 -4.75
CA ILE A 109 -0.28 -12.55 -4.48
C ILE A 109 -1.20 -12.28 -3.30
N ALA A 110 -2.41 -12.86 -3.32
CA ALA A 110 -3.40 -12.65 -2.27
C ALA A 110 -2.96 -13.23 -0.91
N ALA A 111 -2.19 -14.31 -0.91
CA ALA A 111 -1.72 -14.98 0.31
C ALA A 111 -0.49 -14.31 0.93
N ASN A 112 0.45 -13.84 0.11
CA ASN A 112 1.81 -13.55 0.57
C ASN A 112 2.21 -12.07 0.48
N ILE A 113 1.49 -11.25 -0.28
CA ILE A 113 1.87 -9.85 -0.49
C ILE A 113 1.03 -8.97 0.42
N VAL A 114 1.68 -8.41 1.42
CA VAL A 114 1.08 -7.43 2.33
C VAL A 114 1.08 -6.03 1.68
N PRO A 115 0.04 -5.20 1.94
CA PRO A 115 0.03 -3.81 1.53
C PRO A 115 1.22 -3.00 2.05
N VAL A 116 1.64 -1.98 1.30
CA VAL A 116 2.84 -1.18 1.60
C VAL A 116 2.78 -0.56 3.00
N ASN A 117 1.63 -0.04 3.41
CA ASN A 117 1.44 0.58 4.73
C ASN A 117 1.55 -0.39 5.91
N VAL A 118 1.32 -1.69 5.69
CA VAL A 118 1.56 -2.73 6.71
C VAL A 118 3.06 -2.98 6.87
N GLN A 119 3.83 -2.89 5.77
CA GLN A 119 5.29 -3.02 5.81
C GLN A 119 5.95 -1.87 6.57
N LEU A 120 5.40 -0.65 6.47
CA LEU A 120 5.90 0.52 7.22
C LEU A 120 5.83 0.36 8.75
N GLN A 121 4.92 -0.50 9.24
CA GLN A 121 4.72 -0.79 10.66
C GLN A 121 5.58 -1.96 11.17
N GLY A 122 6.40 -2.56 10.29
CA GLY A 122 7.31 -3.63 10.66
C GLY A 122 8.39 -3.16 11.65
N PRO A 123 9.05 -4.09 12.36
CA PRO A 123 10.13 -3.75 13.28
C PRO A 123 11.21 -2.98 12.53
N ARG A 124 11.49 -1.75 12.97
CA ARG A 124 12.65 -1.00 12.50
C ARG A 124 13.91 -1.65 13.09
N PRO A 125 14.99 -1.82 12.30
CA PRO A 125 16.23 -2.46 12.75
C PRO A 125 16.90 -1.68 13.89
#